data_AF-A0A222SHF1-F1
#
_entry.id   AF-A0A222SHF1-F1
#
_cell.length_a   1.000
_cell.length_b   1.000
_cell.length_c   1.000
_cell.angle_alpha   90.00
_cell.angle_beta   90.00
_cell.angle_gamma   90.00
#
_symmetry.space_group_name_H-M   'P 1'
#
loop_
_entity.id
_entity.type
_entity.pdbx_description
1 polymer ?
#
loop_
_entity_poly.entity_id
_entity_poly.type
_entity_poly.pdbx_seq_one_letter_code
_entity_poly.pdbx_strand_id
1 'polypeptide(L)'
;MTNFEWTRDFLKKHPLKTVGITLFLAGRYVFAAFFLYGFWHKLVKGWLWTDLMHVYFTQRLGELAPGSFQALYLEQFAIPLALPIAWIVTIGELIIGVCLVLGLTVRANAAFALFLVLNFAAGGYYNLTLPPFMLFSILMMLLPSGHWLGLDRKLHEQYPDSPWFR
;
A
#
# COMPACT_ATOMS: atom_id res chain seq x y z
N MET A 1 -19.37 -4.25 -14.21
CA MET A 1 -19.43 -5.73 -14.29
C MET A 1 -18.11 -6.24 -14.83
N THR A 2 -17.31 -6.92 -14.01
CA THR A 2 -16.06 -7.53 -14.45
C THR A 2 -16.38 -8.83 -15.19
N ASN A 3 -16.00 -8.92 -16.47
CA ASN A 3 -16.16 -10.12 -17.32
C ASN A 3 -15.19 -11.26 -16.90
N PHE A 4 -15.05 -11.54 -15.61
CA PHE A 4 -14.16 -12.57 -15.09
C PHE A 4 -14.88 -13.42 -14.04
N GLU A 5 -14.81 -14.73 -14.25
CA GLU A 5 -15.39 -15.72 -13.35
C GLU A 5 -14.43 -16.89 -13.19
N TRP A 6 -14.36 -17.42 -11.97
CA TRP A 6 -13.58 -18.62 -11.65
C TRP A 6 -14.31 -19.90 -12.08
N THR A 7 -14.70 -20.00 -13.36
CA THR A 7 -15.34 -21.18 -13.94
C THR A 7 -14.39 -21.90 -14.88
N ARG A 8 -14.42 -23.25 -14.89
CA ARG A 8 -13.53 -24.06 -15.75
C ARG A 8 -13.62 -23.67 -17.22
N ASP A 9 -14.81 -23.31 -17.69
CA ASP A 9 -15.05 -22.90 -19.07
C ASP A 9 -14.40 -21.56 -19.39
N PHE A 10 -14.48 -20.58 -18.49
CA PHE A 10 -13.80 -19.30 -18.65
C PHE A 10 -12.28 -19.48 -18.68
N LEU A 11 -11.74 -20.28 -17.76
CA LEU A 11 -10.30 -20.52 -17.65
C LEU A 11 -9.72 -21.14 -18.94
N LYS A 12 -10.43 -22.10 -19.55
CA LYS A 12 -10.04 -22.73 -20.82
C LYS A 12 -10.17 -21.79 -22.02
N LYS A 13 -11.21 -20.94 -22.05
CA LYS A 13 -11.45 -20.01 -23.15
C LYS A 13 -10.49 -18.80 -23.14
N HIS A 14 -10.01 -18.39 -21.97
CA HIS A 14 -9.17 -17.20 -21.82
C HIS A 14 -7.88 -17.45 -21.00
N PRO A 15 -6.99 -18.36 -21.44
CA PRO A 15 -5.84 -18.80 -20.64
C PRO A 15 -4.87 -17.66 -20.30
N LEU A 16 -4.53 -16.80 -21.26
CA LEU A 16 -3.60 -15.67 -21.03
C LEU A 16 -4.15 -14.65 -20.03
N LYS A 17 -5.45 -14.33 -20.14
CA LYS A 17 -6.14 -13.41 -19.22
C LYS A 17 -6.16 -13.99 -17.80
N THR A 18 -6.45 -15.28 -17.68
CA THR A 18 -6.44 -16.01 -16.41
C THR A 18 -5.06 -15.97 -15.76
N VAL A 19 -3.99 -16.25 -16.51
CA VAL A 19 -2.61 -16.17 -16.00
C VAL A 19 -2.29 -14.76 -15.53
N GLY A 20 -2.62 -13.73 -16.32
CA GLY A 20 -2.42 -12.34 -15.94
C GLY A 20 -3.14 -11.95 -14.64
N ILE A 21 -4.42 -12.32 -14.51
CA ILE A 21 -5.21 -12.08 -13.28
C ILE A 21 -4.61 -12.83 -12.09
N THR A 22 -4.21 -14.08 -12.28
CA THR A 22 -3.63 -14.91 -11.22
C THR A 22 -2.30 -14.33 -10.73
N LEU A 23 -1.42 -13.94 -11.64
CA LEU A 23 -0.16 -13.28 -11.32
C LEU A 23 -0.38 -11.93 -10.62
N PHE A 24 -1.36 -11.16 -11.08
CA PHE A 24 -1.71 -9.89 -10.44
C PHE A 24 -2.21 -10.08 -9.01
N LEU A 25 -3.08 -11.08 -8.78
CA LEU A 25 -3.57 -11.42 -7.45
C LEU A 25 -2.45 -11.94 -6.55
N ALA A 26 -1.54 -12.77 -7.05
CA ALA A 26 -0.35 -13.18 -6.32
C ALA A 26 0.50 -11.96 -5.91
N GLY A 27 0.70 -11.01 -6.83
CA GLY A 27 1.34 -9.73 -6.56
C GLY A 27 0.64 -8.95 -5.44
N ARG A 28 -0.71 -8.91 -5.42
CA ARG A 28 -1.48 -8.28 -4.34
C ARG A 28 -1.18 -8.89 -2.98
N TYR A 29 -1.10 -10.22 -2.89
CA TYR A 29 -0.79 -10.89 -1.63
C TYR A 29 0.67 -10.66 -1.19
N VAL A 30 1.63 -10.65 -2.12
CA VAL A 30 3.02 -10.28 -1.81
C VAL A 30 3.10 -8.84 -1.31
N PHE A 31 2.41 -7.92 -1.98
CA PHE A 31 2.33 -6.52 -1.58
C PHE A 31 1.69 -6.38 -0.20
N ALA A 32 0.56 -7.05 0.07
CA ALA A 32 -0.09 -7.03 1.37
C ALA A 32 0.83 -7.60 2.48
N ALA A 33 1.54 -8.69 2.20
CA ALA A 33 2.49 -9.29 3.14
C ALA A 33 3.63 -8.32 3.52
N PHE A 34 4.11 -7.50 2.57
CA PHE A 34 5.09 -6.46 2.87
C PHE A 34 4.57 -5.45 3.89
N PHE A 35 3.35 -4.94 3.71
CA PHE A 35 2.76 -3.98 4.65
C PHE A 35 2.49 -4.61 6.02
N LEU A 36 1.98 -5.86 6.07
CA LEU A 36 1.78 -6.58 7.33
C LEU A 36 3.09 -6.84 8.08
N TYR A 37 4.16 -7.18 7.34
CA TYR A 37 5.50 -7.32 7.92
C TYR A 37 6.02 -5.97 8.44
N GLY A 38 5.82 -4.89 7.69
CA GLY A 38 6.15 -3.53 8.10
C GLY A 38 5.48 -3.15 9.42
N PHE A 39 4.18 -3.40 9.52
CA PHE A 39 3.41 -3.21 10.75
C PHE A 39 3.98 -4.03 11.91
N TRP A 40 4.14 -5.35 11.73
CA TRP A 40 4.66 -6.25 12.76
C TRP A 40 6.02 -5.78 13.27
N HIS A 41 6.94 -5.48 12.35
CA HIS A 41 8.27 -4.99 12.68
C HIS A 41 8.20 -3.69 13.51
N LYS A 42 7.39 -2.71 13.09
CA LYS A 42 7.25 -1.43 13.80
C LYS A 42 6.58 -1.57 15.16
N LEU A 43 5.59 -2.44 15.26
CA LEU A 43 4.92 -2.73 16.53
C LEU A 43 5.90 -3.34 17.54
N VAL A 44 6.62 -4.40 17.16
CA VAL A 44 7.58 -5.09 18.04
C VAL A 44 8.75 -4.20 18.43
N LYS A 45 9.18 -3.31 17.54
CA LYS A 45 10.25 -2.34 17.81
C LYS A 45 9.77 -1.11 18.60
N GLY A 46 8.47 -0.99 18.89
CA GLY A 46 7.93 0.08 19.74
C GLY A 46 7.82 1.45 19.07
N TRP A 47 7.68 1.52 17.74
CA TRP A 47 7.67 2.78 16.97
C TRP A 47 6.50 3.71 17.36
N LEU A 48 5.40 3.15 17.84
CA LEU A 48 4.20 3.89 18.24
C LEU A 48 4.36 4.68 19.54
N TRP A 49 5.35 4.33 20.36
CA TRP A 49 5.45 4.78 21.76
C TRP A 49 6.80 5.40 22.10
N THR A 50 7.71 5.44 21.14
CA THR A 50 9.10 5.86 21.34
C THR A 50 9.48 6.97 20.36
N ASP A 51 10.62 7.60 20.61
CA ASP A 51 11.23 8.62 19.77
C ASP A 51 11.99 8.05 18.57
N LEU A 52 11.92 6.74 18.32
CA LEU A 52 12.65 6.07 17.23
C LEU A 52 12.49 6.77 15.88
N MET A 53 11.25 7.14 15.51
CA MET A 53 10.99 7.84 14.24
C MET A 53 11.74 9.17 14.17
N HIS A 54 11.75 9.93 15.27
CA HIS A 54 12.47 11.21 15.35
C HIS A 54 13.98 10.98 15.18
N VAL A 55 14.54 10.00 15.89
CA VAL A 55 15.97 9.64 15.78
C VAL A 55 16.35 9.29 14.34
N TYR A 56 15.58 8.44 13.67
CA TYR A 56 15.85 8.07 12.28
C TYR A 56 15.72 9.25 11.32
N PHE A 57 14.73 10.13 11.50
CA PHE A 57 14.59 11.32 10.68
C PHE A 57 15.74 12.30 10.88
N THR A 58 16.17 12.56 12.12
CA THR A 58 17.33 13.42 12.40
C THR A 58 18.62 12.83 11.83
N GLN A 59 18.82 11.51 11.95
CA GLN A 59 19.96 10.85 11.35
C GLN A 59 19.95 11.00 9.82
N ARG A 60 18.81 10.72 9.17
CA ARG A 60 18.66 10.86 7.72
C ARG A 60 18.87 12.29 7.25
N LEU A 61 18.41 13.28 8.01
CA LEU A 61 18.66 14.69 7.71
C LEU A 61 20.16 15.01 7.63
N GLY A 62 20.97 14.47 8.55
CA GLY A 62 22.43 14.63 8.53
C GLY A 62 23.14 13.98 7.34
N GLU A 63 22.49 13.05 6.65
CA GLU A 63 23.02 12.37 5.45
C GLU A 63 22.66 13.13 4.15
N LEU A 64 21.71 14.06 4.19
CA LEU A 64 21.18 14.75 3.02
C LEU A 64 21.91 16.07 2.75
N ALA A 65 21.95 16.47 1.48
CA ALA A 65 22.48 17.78 1.10
C ALA A 65 21.61 18.89 1.74
N PRO A 66 22.22 19.87 2.44
CA PRO A 66 21.48 20.99 3.04
C PRO A 66 20.66 21.75 1.99
N GLY A 67 19.42 22.11 2.33
CA GLY A 67 18.51 22.84 1.44
C GLY A 67 17.92 22.02 0.29
N SER A 68 18.23 20.72 0.18
CA SER A 68 17.53 19.82 -0.74
C SER A 68 16.05 19.69 -0.37
N PHE A 69 15.21 19.30 -1.34
CA PHE A 69 13.78 19.07 -1.09
C PHE A 69 13.55 18.08 0.07
N GLN A 70 14.32 16.98 0.10
CA GLN A 70 14.21 15.96 1.13
C GLN A 70 14.64 16.49 2.51
N ALA A 71 15.71 17.29 2.57
CA ALA A 71 16.15 17.92 3.82
C ALA A 71 15.06 18.86 4.36
N LEU A 72 14.51 19.73 3.51
CA LEU A 72 13.42 20.64 3.89
C LEU A 72 12.15 19.89 4.31
N TYR A 73 11.80 18.80 3.62
CA TYR A 73 10.67 17.96 3.99
C TYR A 73 10.85 17.33 5.37
N LEU A 74 12.06 16.85 5.69
CA LEU A 74 12.35 16.31 7.03
C LEU A 74 12.32 17.41 8.09
N GLU A 75 13.00 18.53 7.88
CA GLU A 75 13.10 19.63 8.85
C GLU A 75 11.74 20.26 9.17
N GLN A 76 10.96 20.57 8.13
CA GLN A 76 9.76 21.40 8.27
C GLN A 76 8.49 20.58 8.54
N PHE A 77 8.48 19.30 8.17
CA PHE A 77 7.30 18.45 8.28
C PHE A 77 7.56 17.16 9.06
N ALA A 78 8.53 16.35 8.64
CA ALA A 78 8.63 14.98 9.18
C ALA A 78 9.13 14.93 10.63
N ILE A 79 10.18 15.68 10.97
CA ILE A 79 10.75 15.72 12.33
C ILE A 79 9.75 16.32 13.34
N PRO A 80 9.12 17.49 13.09
CA PRO A 80 8.12 18.05 14.00
C PRO A 80 6.92 17.13 14.27
N LEU A 81 6.56 16.30 13.29
CA LEU A 81 5.42 15.38 13.35
C LEU A 81 5.86 13.91 13.47
N ALA A 82 7.07 13.63 13.96
CA ALA A 82 7.64 12.29 13.94
C ALA A 82 6.75 11.23 14.62
N LEU A 83 6.21 11.53 15.81
CA LEU A 83 5.32 10.58 16.52
C LEU A 83 3.97 10.39 15.81
N PRO A 84 3.22 11.46 15.43
CA PRO A 84 2.03 11.30 14.59
C PRO A 84 2.29 10.52 13.30
N ILE A 85 3.41 10.76 12.62
CA ILE A 85 3.79 10.03 11.40
C ILE A 85 4.05 8.56 11.72
N ALA A 86 4.71 8.24 12.83
CA ALA A 86 4.91 6.85 13.27
C ALA A 86 3.59 6.10 13.44
N TRP A 87 2.57 6.77 13.99
CA TRP A 87 1.21 6.24 14.09
C TRP A 87 0.56 6.02 12.73
N ILE A 88 0.55 7.04 11.88
CA ILE A 88 -0.05 6.98 10.54
C ILE A 88 0.59 5.87 9.71
N VAL A 89 1.91 5.77 9.73
CA VAL A 89 2.65 4.74 8.98
C VAL A 89 2.35 3.35 9.53
N THR A 90 2.47 3.15 10.84
CA THR A 90 2.35 1.81 11.43
C THR A 90 0.91 1.29 11.36
N ILE A 91 -0.07 2.09 11.78
CA ILE A 91 -1.49 1.70 11.72
C ILE A 91 -1.97 1.66 10.26
N GLY A 92 -1.48 2.58 9.43
CA GLY A 92 -1.78 2.56 8.00
C GLY A 92 -1.31 1.28 7.31
N GLU A 93 -0.11 0.81 7.64
CA GLU A 93 0.41 -0.46 7.16
C GLU A 93 -0.46 -1.66 7.55
N LEU A 94 -1.00 -1.68 8.77
CA LEU A 94 -1.95 -2.70 9.20
C LEU A 94 -3.25 -2.66 8.37
N ILE A 95 -3.85 -1.49 8.24
CA ILE A 95 -5.11 -1.30 7.50
C ILE A 95 -4.93 -1.76 6.04
N ILE A 96 -3.90 -1.26 5.38
CA ILE A 96 -3.57 -1.62 3.99
C ILE A 96 -3.39 -3.14 3.88
N GLY A 97 -2.56 -3.73 4.74
CA GLY A 97 -2.26 -5.15 4.70
C GLY A 97 -3.50 -6.02 4.85
N VAL A 98 -4.32 -5.77 5.88
CA VAL A 98 -5.54 -6.55 6.16
C VAL A 98 -6.56 -6.38 5.04
N CYS A 99 -6.84 -5.14 4.62
CA CYS A 99 -7.82 -4.87 3.57
C CYS A 99 -7.42 -5.47 2.22
N LEU A 100 -6.14 -5.43 1.84
CA LEU A 100 -5.67 -6.05 0.60
C LEU A 100 -5.74 -7.58 0.63
N VAL A 101 -5.48 -8.22 1.78
CA VAL A 101 -5.67 -9.68 1.94
C VAL A 101 -7.13 -10.07 1.75
N LEU A 102 -8.06 -9.33 2.37
CA LEU A 102 -9.49 -9.57 2.27
C LEU A 102 -10.08 -9.16 0.90
N GLY A 103 -9.34 -8.36 0.13
CA GLY A 103 -9.85 -7.72 -1.08
C GLY A 103 -11.01 -6.77 -0.78
N LEU A 104 -10.85 -5.97 0.29
CA LEU A 104 -11.80 -4.96 0.76
C LEU A 104 -11.26 -3.56 0.45
N THR A 105 -12.09 -2.72 -0.16
CA THR A 105 -11.79 -1.36 -0.61
C THR A 105 -10.41 -1.26 -1.26
N VAL A 106 -10.09 -2.19 -2.17
CA VAL A 106 -8.72 -2.41 -2.66
C VAL A 106 -8.16 -1.14 -3.31
N ARG A 107 -8.97 -0.41 -4.07
CA ARG A 107 -8.55 0.84 -4.73
C ARG A 107 -8.16 1.92 -3.73
N ALA A 108 -8.94 2.08 -2.66
CA ALA A 108 -8.67 3.06 -1.61
C ALA A 108 -7.39 2.69 -0.84
N ASN A 109 -7.21 1.42 -0.49
CA ASN A 109 -6.01 0.95 0.19
C ASN A 109 -4.76 0.99 -0.68
N ALA A 110 -4.89 0.77 -1.99
CA ALA A 110 -3.80 0.96 -2.95
C ALA A 110 -3.39 2.44 -3.04
N ALA A 111 -4.35 3.38 -3.06
CA ALA A 111 -4.07 4.81 -3.00
C ALA A 111 -3.39 5.20 -1.68
N PHE A 112 -3.83 4.63 -0.55
CA PHE A 112 -3.20 4.88 0.74
C PHE A 112 -1.78 4.32 0.81
N ALA A 113 -1.55 3.13 0.26
CA ALA A 113 -0.21 2.56 0.12
C ALA A 113 0.71 3.44 -0.73
N LEU A 114 0.20 3.96 -1.85
CA LEU A 114 0.93 4.91 -2.71
C LEU A 114 1.29 6.18 -1.93
N PHE A 115 0.35 6.74 -1.16
CA PHE A 115 0.59 7.88 -0.30
C PHE A 115 1.75 7.62 0.68
N LEU A 116 1.74 6.50 1.41
CA LEU A 116 2.83 6.18 2.35
C LEU A 116 4.19 6.08 1.65
N VAL A 117 4.24 5.35 0.53
CA VAL A 117 5.48 5.14 -0.23
C VAL A 117 6.03 6.44 -0.84
N LEU A 118 5.15 7.35 -1.28
CA LEU A 118 5.55 8.68 -1.75
C LEU A 118 6.14 9.52 -0.60
N ASN A 119 5.57 9.45 0.60
CA ASN A 119 6.12 10.16 1.76
C ASN A 119 7.48 9.57 2.19
N PHE A 120 7.69 8.26 2.07
CA PHE A 120 9.02 7.66 2.28
C PHE A 120 10.05 8.18 1.28
N ALA A 121 9.67 8.29 0.01
CA ALA A 121 10.54 8.86 -1.02
C ALA A 121 10.85 10.36 -0.75
N ALA A 122 9.84 11.14 -0.32
CA ALA A 122 9.99 12.53 0.04
C ALA A 122 10.93 12.73 1.25
N GLY A 123 10.86 11.85 2.25
CA GLY A 123 11.78 11.84 3.39
C GLY A 123 13.18 11.31 3.10
N GLY A 124 13.52 11.04 1.83
CA GLY A 124 14.85 10.55 1.44
C GLY A 124 15.10 9.08 1.78
N TYR A 125 14.06 8.28 2.04
CA TYR A 125 14.14 6.82 2.24
C TYR A 125 13.93 6.03 0.93
N TYR A 126 14.23 6.67 -0.21
CA TYR A 126 14.06 6.06 -1.51
C TYR A 126 15.05 4.92 -1.77
N ASN A 127 14.56 3.83 -2.35
CA ASN A 127 15.37 2.72 -2.87
C ASN A 127 14.72 2.14 -4.14
N LEU A 128 15.41 1.24 -4.84
CA LEU A 128 14.94 0.65 -6.11
C LEU A 128 13.70 -0.25 -5.98
N THR A 129 13.27 -0.60 -4.77
CA THR A 129 12.03 -1.38 -4.55
C THR A 129 10.78 -0.49 -4.51
N LEU A 130 10.93 0.81 -4.24
CA LEU A 130 9.77 1.73 -4.17
C LEU A 130 9.07 1.96 -5.52
N PRO A 131 9.76 2.18 -6.66
CA PRO A 131 9.07 2.42 -7.93
C PRO A 131 8.17 1.26 -8.38
N PRO A 132 8.61 -0.02 -8.31
CA PRO A 132 7.71 -1.14 -8.55
C PRO A 132 6.48 -1.14 -7.64
N PHE A 133 6.63 -0.77 -6.36
CA PHE A 133 5.53 -0.68 -5.41
C PHE A 133 4.56 0.44 -5.76
N MET A 134 5.07 1.63 -6.12
CA MET A 134 4.25 2.76 -6.57
C MET A 134 3.46 2.40 -7.82
N LEU A 135 4.12 1.79 -8.81
CA LEU A 135 3.47 1.33 -10.04
C LEU A 135 2.39 0.29 -9.73
N PHE A 136 2.69 -0.67 -8.85
CA PHE A 136 1.73 -1.71 -8.49
C PHE A 136 0.52 -1.15 -7.74
N SER A 137 0.70 -0.16 -6.87
CA SER A 137 -0.41 0.59 -6.28
C SER A 137 -1.29 1.25 -7.33
N ILE A 138 -0.69 1.94 -8.32
CA ILE A 138 -1.44 2.56 -9.42
C ILE A 138 -2.21 1.50 -10.20
N LEU A 139 -1.58 0.36 -10.53
CA LEU A 139 -2.27 -0.72 -11.22
C LEU A 139 -3.43 -1.29 -10.41
N MET A 140 -3.31 -1.42 -9.08
CA MET A 140 -4.42 -1.86 -8.21
C MET A 140 -5.54 -0.83 -8.11
N MET A 141 -5.25 0.46 -8.24
CA MET A 141 -6.27 1.50 -8.33
C MET A 141 -7.06 1.42 -9.64
N LEU A 142 -6.38 1.12 -10.75
CA LEU A 142 -7.00 1.05 -12.08
C LEU A 142 -7.75 -0.27 -12.30
N LEU A 143 -7.14 -1.39 -11.93
CA LEU A 143 -7.66 -2.74 -12.19
C LEU A 143 -8.60 -3.21 -11.07
N PRO A 144 -9.70 -3.90 -11.41
CA PRO A 144 -10.73 -4.32 -10.45
C PRO A 144 -10.32 -5.61 -9.70
N SER A 145 -9.14 -5.62 -9.08
CA SER A 145 -8.59 -6.80 -8.42
C SER A 145 -9.39 -7.26 -7.19
N GLY A 146 -10.06 -6.33 -6.51
CA GLY A 146 -11.04 -6.65 -5.46
C GLY A 146 -12.25 -7.44 -5.97
N HIS A 147 -12.64 -7.25 -7.24
CA HIS A 147 -13.74 -8.02 -7.86
C HIS A 147 -13.30 -9.39 -8.36
N TRP A 148 -12.04 -9.52 -8.78
CA TRP A 148 -11.51 -10.81 -9.23
C TRP A 148 -11.42 -11.83 -8.09
N LEU A 149 -11.01 -11.37 -6.90
CA LEU A 149 -10.93 -12.19 -5.70
C LEU A 149 -10.94 -11.29 -4.46
N GLY A 150 -12.10 -11.06 -3.85
CA GLY A 150 -12.21 -10.18 -2.69
C GLY A 150 -13.64 -9.94 -2.22
N LEU A 151 -13.76 -9.29 -1.07
CA LEU A 151 -15.04 -8.83 -0.52
C LEU A 151 -15.68 -7.72 -1.35
N ASP A 152 -14.89 -6.93 -2.09
CA ASP A 152 -15.39 -5.86 -2.96
C ASP A 152 -16.42 -6.39 -3.96
N ARG A 153 -16.25 -7.61 -4.49
CA ARG A 153 -17.26 -8.23 -5.38
C ARG A 153 -18.63 -8.35 -4.69
N LYS A 154 -18.65 -8.97 -3.51
CA LYS A 154 -19.88 -9.24 -2.76
C LYS A 154 -20.53 -7.95 -2.28
N LEU A 155 -19.71 -6.99 -1.82
CA LEU A 155 -20.20 -5.69 -1.35
C LEU A 155 -20.69 -4.82 -2.50
N HIS A 156 -20.11 -4.94 -3.69
CA HIS A 156 -20.64 -4.28 -4.89
C HIS A 156 -21.98 -4.87 -5.34
N GLU A 157 -22.15 -6.19 -5.23
CA GLU A 157 -23.44 -6.84 -5.49
C GLU A 157 -24.54 -6.37 -4.53
N GLN A 158 -24.20 -6.11 -3.26
CA GLN A 158 -25.14 -5.60 -2.25
C GLN A 158 -25.35 -4.07 -2.33
N TYR A 159 -24.30 -3.32 -2.66
CA TYR A 159 -24.26 -1.86 -2.69
C TYR A 159 -23.69 -1.36 -4.03
N PRO A 160 -24.42 -1.52 -5.14
CA PRO A 160 -23.91 -1.25 -6.50
C PRO A 160 -23.53 0.22 -6.73
N ASP A 161 -24.19 1.14 -6.02
CA ASP A 161 -23.95 2.58 -6.14
C ASP A 161 -22.79 3.10 -5.30
N SER A 162 -22.24 2.29 -4.39
CA SER A 162 -21.13 2.69 -3.53
C SER A 162 -19.82 2.80 -4.34
N PRO A 163 -19.16 3.98 -4.37
CA PRO A 163 -17.89 4.14 -5.08
C PRO A 163 -16.74 3.34 -4.45
N TRP A 164 -16.86 2.96 -3.18
CA TRP A 164 -15.83 2.23 -2.43
C TRP A 164 -15.61 0.80 -2.91
N PHE A 165 -16.65 0.19 -3.46
CA PHE A 165 -16.64 -1.21 -3.90
C PHE A 165 -16.70 -1.34 -5.42
N ARG A 166 -16.57 -0.25 -6.19
CA ARG A 166 -16.50 -0.29 -7.66
C ARG A 166 -15.12 -0.65 -8.14
#